data_AF-A0A5E5ARU9-F1
#
_entry.id   AF-A0A5E5ARU9-F1
#
_cell.length_a   1.000
_cell.length_b   1.000
_cell.length_c   1.000
_cell.angle_alpha   90.00
_cell.angle_beta   90.00
_cell.angle_gamma   90.00
#
_symmetry.space_group_name_H-M   'P 1'
#
loop_
_entity.id
_entity.type
_entity.pdbx_description
1 polymer ?
#
loop_
_entity_poly.entity_id
_entity_poly.type
_entity_poly.pdbx_seq_one_letter_code
_entity_poly.pdbx_strand_id
1 'polypeptide(L)' 'MNSMKENDTFVLSRSVEATVIGEHRTVLLPLGTVVTVVLVYGDSGSPVGYEVEAFLPKDDAYALATVEACDVG' A
#
# COMPACT_ATOMS: atom_id res chain seq x y z
N MET A 1 16.17 -8.87 -4.45
CA MET A 1 14.79 -8.40 -4.31
C MET A 1 14.78 -7.02 -4.94
N ASN A 2 13.94 -6.76 -5.95
CA ASN A 2 13.85 -5.41 -6.51
C ASN A 2 13.08 -4.56 -5.50
N SER A 3 13.76 -3.62 -4.86
CA SER A 3 13.13 -2.62 -4.00
C SER A 3 12.20 -1.74 -4.83
N MET A 4 10.95 -1.58 -4.40
CA MET A 4 10.02 -0.62 -5.00
C MET A 4 10.42 0.82 -4.63
N LYS A 5 10.05 1.78 -5.46
CA LYS A 5 10.16 3.22 -5.21
C LYS A 5 8.77 3.87 -5.22
N GLU A 6 8.71 5.12 -4.77
CA GLU A 6 7.50 5.93 -4.89
C GLU A 6 6.99 5.97 -6.34
N ASN A 7 5.68 5.88 -6.49
CA ASN A 7 4.91 5.77 -7.74
C ASN A 7 5.02 4.42 -8.47
N ASP A 8 5.77 3.45 -7.95
CA ASP A 8 5.66 2.07 -8.44
C ASP A 8 4.30 1.49 -8.01
N THR A 9 3.81 0.54 -8.82
CA THR A 9 2.55 -0.16 -8.54
C THR A 9 2.80 -1.65 -8.41
N PHE A 10 2.06 -2.29 -7.52
CA PHE A 10 2.08 -3.74 -7.37
C PHE A 10 0.72 -4.26 -6.88
N VAL A 11 0.59 -5.58 -6.85
CA VAL A 11 -0.63 -6.27 -6.41
C VAL A 11 -0.40 -6.83 -5.01
N LEU A 12 -1.32 -6.57 -4.07
CA LEU A 12 -1.23 -7.10 -2.72
C LEU A 12 -1.25 -8.64 -2.71
N SER A 13 -0.27 -9.22 -2.01
CA SER A 13 -0.12 -10.67 -1.81
C SER A 13 -0.98 -11.23 -0.67
N ARG A 14 -1.57 -10.35 0.15
CA ARG A 14 -2.50 -10.66 1.26
C ARG A 14 -3.44 -9.50 1.50
N SER A 15 -4.50 -9.74 2.27
CA SER A 15 -5.36 -8.63 2.71
C SER A 15 -4.64 -7.76 3.74
N VAL A 16 -4.85 -6.44 3.68
CA VAL A 16 -4.19 -5.45 4.54
C VAL A 16 -5.21 -4.44 5.04
N GLU A 17 -5.11 -4.05 6.31
CA GLU A 17 -5.92 -2.96 6.87
C GLU A 17 -5.44 -1.61 6.33
N ALA A 18 -6.39 -0.79 5.88
CA ALA A 18 -6.12 0.53 5.33
C ALA A 18 -7.05 1.57 5.96
N THR A 19 -6.59 2.81 6.05
CA THR A 19 -7.39 3.93 6.53
C THR A 19 -7.81 4.80 5.35
N VAL A 20 -9.11 5.07 5.23
CA VAL A 20 -9.65 5.96 4.18
C VAL A 20 -9.16 7.39 4.43
N ILE A 21 -8.59 8.01 3.42
CA ILE A 21 -8.02 9.36 3.52
C ILE A 21 -9.13 10.37 3.81
N GLY A 22 -8.90 11.23 4.81
CA GLY A 22 -9.87 12.24 5.23
C GLY A 22 -10.98 11.70 6.14
N GLU A 23 -10.97 10.40 6.44
CA GLU A 23 -11.94 9.76 7.33
C GLU A 23 -11.23 9.00 8.47
N HIS A 24 -11.93 8.77 9.57
CA HIS A 24 -11.48 7.87 10.64
C HIS A 24 -12.06 6.46 10.44
N ARG A 25 -12.11 6.00 9.18
CA ARG A 25 -12.68 4.72 8.79
C ARG A 25 -11.58 3.79 8.30
N THR A 26 -11.48 2.62 8.93
CA THR A 26 -10.61 1.54 8.49
C THR A 26 -11.39 0.60 7.58
N VAL A 27 -10.75 0.16 6.50
CA VAL A 27 -11.26 -0.84 5.55
C VAL A 27 -10.23 -1.96 5.38
N LEU A 28 -10.68 -3.10 4.91
CA LEU A 28 -9.78 -4.20 4.54
C LEU A 28 -9.57 -4.20 3.03
N LEU A 29 -8.36 -3.92 2.57
CA LEU A 29 -7.99 -4.11 1.17
C LEU A 29 -7.78 -5.61 0.92
N PRO A 30 -8.51 -6.23 -0.01
CA PRO A 30 -8.36 -7.65 -0.28
C PRO A 30 -7.03 -7.96 -1.01
N LEU A 31 -6.58 -9.20 -0.89
CA LEU A 31 -5.58 -9.77 -1.80
C LEU A 31 -5.98 -9.49 -3.26
N GLY A 32 -5.00 -9.18 -4.10
CA GLY A 32 -5.26 -8.86 -5.51
C GLY A 32 -5.55 -7.39 -5.78
N THR A 33 -5.69 -6.56 -4.75
CA THR A 33 -5.80 -5.10 -4.91
C THR A 33 -4.53 -4.53 -5.52
N VAL A 34 -4.67 -3.72 -6.57
CA VAL A 34 -3.57 -2.93 -7.13
C VAL A 34 -3.37 -1.70 -6.25
N VAL A 35 -2.14 -1.46 -5.83
CA VAL A 35 -1.75 -0.33 -4.99
C VAL A 35 -0.57 0.41 -5.56
N THR A 36 -0.45 1.69 -5.22
CA THR A 36 0.67 2.56 -5.59
C THR A 36 1.51 2.86 -4.35
N VAL A 37 2.84 2.74 -4.44
CA VAL A 37 3.74 3.15 -3.36
C VAL A 37 3.75 4.67 -3.29
N VAL A 38 3.43 5.23 -2.12
CA VAL A 38 3.45 6.69 -1.89
C VAL A 38 4.59 7.12 -0.98
N LEU A 39 5.14 6.19 -0.18
CA LEU A 39 6.32 6.44 0.64
C LEU A 39 7.11 5.14 0.83
N VAL A 40 8.44 5.24 0.80
CA VAL A 40 9.35 4.14 1.15
C VAL A 40 9.88 4.37 2.56
N TYR A 41 9.70 3.40 3.45
CA TYR A 41 10.25 3.44 4.79
C TYR A 41 11.66 2.83 4.82
N GLY A 42 12.62 3.54 5.43
CA GLY A 42 14.00 3.10 5.59
C GLY A 42 14.94 3.59 4.48
N ASP A 43 16.03 2.87 4.27
CA ASP A 43 16.98 3.16 3.18
C ASP A 43 16.43 2.66 1.85
N SER A 44 16.56 3.44 0.78
CA SER A 44 16.00 3.09 -0.54
C SER A 44 16.63 1.84 -1.16
N GLY A 45 17.86 1.47 -0.79
CA GLY A 45 18.50 0.22 -1.17
C GLY A 45 18.18 -0.96 -0.25
N SER A 46 17.57 -0.72 0.91
CA SER A 46 17.15 -1.74 1.86
C SER A 46 15.87 -1.31 2.63
N PRO A 47 14.74 -1.21 1.92
CA PRO A 47 13.49 -0.73 2.51
C PRO A 47 12.98 -1.70 3.59
N VAL A 48 12.38 -1.15 4.63
CA VAL A 48 11.74 -1.94 5.70
C VAL A 48 10.23 -2.07 5.49
N GLY A 49 9.62 -1.16 4.75
CA GLY A 49 8.20 -1.18 4.42
C GLY A 49 7.82 -0.08 3.46
N TYR A 50 6.55 -0.06 3.09
CA TYR A 50 5.98 0.89 2.15
C TYR A 50 4.64 1.41 2.67
N GLU A 51 4.43 2.72 2.53
CA GLU A 51 3.07 3.27 2.52
C GLU A 51 2.53 3.10 1.10
N VAL A 52 1.32 2.57 1.00
CA VAL A 52 0.65 2.33 -0.27
C VAL A 52 -0.75 2.94 -0.29
N GLU A 53 -1.13 3.42 -1.45
CA GLU A 53 -2.45 3.98 -1.71
C GLU A 53 -3.26 3.05 -2.63
N ALA A 54 -4.54 2.88 -2.31
CA ALA A 54 -5.51 2.15 -3.13
C ALA A 54 -6.75 3.02 -3.39
N PHE A 55 -7.21 3.04 -4.63
CA PHE A 55 -8.51 3.64 -4.98
C PHE A 55 -9.65 2.66 -4.63
N LEU A 56 -10.72 3.17 -4.02
CA LEU A 56 -11.93 2.45 -3.64
C LEU A 56 -13.11 2.92 -4.51
N PRO A 57 -13.41 2.24 -5.64
CA PRO A 57 -14.38 2.74 -6.63
C PRO A 57 -15.81 2.89 -6.10
N LYS A 58 -16.19 2.10 -5.10
CA LYS A 58 -17.54 2.14 -4.51
C LYS A 58 -17.78 3.40 -3.69
N ASP A 59 -16.71 3.94 -3.12
CA ASP A 59 -16.76 5.06 -2.19
C ASP A 59 -16.20 6.35 -2.82
N ASP A 60 -15.67 6.26 -4.05
CA ASP A 60 -14.95 7.34 -4.74
C ASP A 60 -13.86 7.99 -3.85
N ALA A 61 -13.10 7.13 -3.17
CA ALA A 61 -12.15 7.52 -2.14
C ALA A 61 -10.84 6.76 -2.28
N TYR A 62 -9.81 7.25 -1.60
CA TYR A 62 -8.51 6.58 -1.48
C TYR A 62 -8.28 6.09 -0.05
N ALA A 63 -7.53 5.02 0.10
CA ALA A 63 -7.12 4.50 1.39
C ALA A 63 -5.62 4.23 1.43
N LEU A 64 -5.01 4.49 2.59
CA LEU A 64 -3.58 4.28 2.86
C LEU A 64 -3.38 3.05 3.73
N ALA A 65 -2.39 2.25 3.40
CA ALA A 65 -1.95 1.10 4.19
C ALA A 65 -0.43 1.07 4.30
N THR A 66 0.06 0.52 5.42
CA THR A 66 1.47 0.17 5.57
C THR A 66 1.65 -1.31 5.30
N VAL A 67 2.62 -1.66 4.45
CA VAL A 67 3.02 -3.05 4.18
C VAL A 67 4.49 -3.26 4.49
N GLU A 68 4.84 -4.46 4.93
CA GLU A 68 6.23 -4.86 5.18
C GLU A 68 6.96 -5.08 3.85
N ALA A 69 8.25 -4.75 3.79
CA ALA A 69 9.02 -4.95 2.56
C ALA A 69 9.11 -6.44 2.13
N CYS A 70 8.98 -7.37 3.08
CA CYS A 70 8.96 -8.81 2.79
C CYS A 70 7.65 -9.28 2.12
N ASP A 71 6.58 -8.49 2.18
CA ASP A 71 5.30 -8.80 1.53
C ASP A 71 5.25 -8.35 0.07
N VAL A 72 6.25 -7.58 -0.37
CA VAL A 72 6.36 -6.99 -1.70
C VAL A 72 7.41 -7.75 -2.50
N GLY A 73 6.97 -8.61 -3.41
CA GLY A 73 7.83 -9.48 -4.22
C GLY A 73 7.09 -10.18 -5.36
#